data_AF-A0A848SEF9-F1
#
_entry.id   AF-A0A848SEF9-F1
#
_cell.length_a   1.000
_cell.length_b   1.000
_cell.length_c   1.000
_cell.angle_alpha   90.00
_cell.angle_beta   90.00
_cell.angle_gamma   90.00
#
_symmetry.space_group_name_H-M   'P 1'
#
loop_
_entity.id
_entity.type
_entity.pdbx_description
1 polymer ?
#
loop_
_entity_poly.entity_id
_entity_poly.type
_entity_poly.pdbx_seq_one_letter_code
_entity_poly.pdbx_strand_id
1 'polypeptide(L)' 'MTRKCVLPACAFALALAMTACGPGENDPGPGGVTVGEAQALDEAAAMLEERKLPANAIGSAPAETREGDPPPAEQ' A
#
# COMPACT_ATOMS: atom_id res chain seq x y z
N MET A 1 -13.41 13.24 49.95
CA MET A 1 -13.20 11.79 49.73
C MET A 1 -13.47 11.47 48.25
N THR A 2 -12.71 12.06 47.32
CA THR A 2 -13.14 12.12 45.90
C THR A 2 -12.02 12.04 44.87
N ARG A 3 -10.75 11.97 45.30
CA ARG A 3 -9.59 12.02 44.38
C ARG A 3 -9.07 10.65 43.91
N LYS A 4 -9.70 9.55 44.34
CA LYS A 4 -9.21 8.17 44.09
C LYS A 4 -10.03 7.38 43.06
N CYS A 5 -11.23 7.85 42.68
CA CYS A 5 -12.09 7.18 41.68
C CYS A 5 -11.83 7.57 40.23
N VAL A 6 -11.02 8.60 39.96
CA VAL A 6 -10.79 9.10 38.58
C VAL A 6 -9.58 8.41 37.92
N LEU A 7 -8.69 7.79 38.71
CA LEU A 7 -7.48 7.13 38.21
C LEU A 7 -7.73 5.97 37.21
N PRO A 8 -8.68 5.02 37.43
CA PRO A 8 -8.84 3.89 36.53
C PRO A 8 -9.52 4.29 35.21
N ALA A 9 -10.36 5.32 35.23
CA ALA A 9 -11.06 5.81 34.04
C ALA A 9 -10.11 6.51 33.06
N CYS A 10 -9.15 7.30 33.56
CA CYS A 10 -8.13 7.92 32.71
C CYS A 10 -7.17 6.89 32.12
N ALA A 11 -6.79 5.86 32.87
CA ALA A 11 -5.93 4.79 32.37
C ALA A 11 -6.61 3.99 31.24
N PHE A 12 -7.90 3.72 31.37
CA PHE A 12 -8.68 3.03 30.33
C PHE A 12 -8.84 3.89 29.06
N ALA A 13 -9.11 5.19 29.22
CA ALA A 13 -9.19 6.12 28.10
C ALA A 13 -7.84 6.26 27.35
N LEU A 14 -6.72 6.25 28.07
CA LEU A 14 -5.38 6.31 27.48
C LEU A 14 -5.02 5.00 26.74
N ALA A 15 -5.47 3.84 27.25
CA ALA A 15 -5.30 2.55 26.58
C ALA A 15 -6.08 2.48 25.26
N LEU A 16 -7.30 3.03 25.21
CA LEU A 16 -8.10 3.13 23.98
C LEU A 16 -7.50 4.12 22.97
N ALA A 17 -6.84 5.18 23.43
CA ALA A 17 -6.17 6.12 22.53
C ALA A 17 -4.91 5.52 21.88
N MET A 18 -4.24 4.56 22.52
CA MET A 18 -3.09 3.86 21.95
C MET A 18 -3.46 2.83 20.86
N THR A 19 -4.71 2.34 20.82
CA THR A 19 -5.18 1.49 19.71
C THR A 19 -5.52 2.27 18.44
N ALA A 20 -5.45 3.61 18.48
CA ALA A 20 -5.59 4.47 17.30
C ALA A 20 -4.29 4.58 16.48
N CYS A 21 -3.19 3.97 16.93
CA CYS A 21 -1.98 3.79 16.12
C CYS A 21 -2.14 2.55 15.21
N GLY A 22 -3.20 2.55 14.42
CA GLY A 22 -3.35 1.67 13.26
C GLY A 22 -2.85 2.40 12.02
N PRO A 23 -2.52 1.68 10.93
CA PRO A 23 -2.08 2.30 9.69
C PRO A 23 -3.14 3.30 9.24
N GLY A 24 -2.78 4.59 9.29
CA GLY A 24 -3.58 5.64 8.68
C GLY A 24 -3.57 5.49 7.16
N GLU A 25 -4.51 6.13 6.47
CA GLU A 25 -4.58 6.07 5.00
C GLU A 25 -3.29 6.53 4.30
N ASN A 26 -2.49 7.35 4.99
CA ASN A 26 -1.20 7.89 4.54
C ASN A 26 0.02 7.20 5.18
N ASP A 27 -0.17 6.17 6.01
CA ASP A 27 0.93 5.43 6.62
C ASP A 27 1.54 4.49 5.55
N PRO A 28 2.87 4.49 5.33
CA PRO A 28 3.49 3.61 4.35
C PRO A 28 3.21 2.14 4.67
N GLY A 29 2.41 1.50 3.83
CA GLY A 29 2.10 0.09 3.89
C GLY A 29 3.24 -0.78 3.36
N PRO A 30 3.10 -2.11 3.49
CA PRO A 30 4.07 -3.05 2.94
C PRO A 30 4.20 -2.86 1.42
N GLY A 31 5.42 -2.64 0.94
CA GLY A 31 5.69 -2.29 -0.46
C GLY A 31 5.95 -0.80 -0.70
N GLY A 32 5.93 0.04 0.33
CA GLY A 32 6.27 1.47 0.23
C GLY A 32 5.16 2.33 -0.37
N VAL A 33 3.94 1.78 -0.48
CA VAL A 33 2.72 2.48 -0.90
C VAL A 33 1.81 2.65 0.30
N THR A 34 1.16 3.80 0.41
CA THR A 34 0.13 4.06 1.41
C THR A 34 -1.14 3.25 1.11
N VAL A 35 -2.00 3.08 2.11
CA VAL A 35 -3.27 2.34 1.93
C VAL A 35 -4.15 3.02 0.88
N GLY A 36 -4.20 4.36 0.87
CA GLY A 36 -4.94 5.12 -0.14
C GLY A 36 -4.37 4.97 -1.54
N GLU A 37 -3.04 4.96 -1.67
CA GLU A 37 -2.38 4.70 -2.96
C GLU A 37 -2.68 3.29 -3.48
N ALA A 38 -2.56 2.26 -2.63
CA ALA A 38 -2.87 0.88 -3.03
C ALA A 38 -4.32 0.75 -3.54
N GLN A 39 -5.28 1.36 -2.85
CA GLN A 39 -6.68 1.35 -3.28
C GLN A 39 -6.89 2.06 -4.62
N ALA A 40 -6.22 3.18 -4.87
CA ALA A 40 -6.29 3.87 -6.15
C ALA A 40 -5.72 3.04 -7.31
N LEU A 41 -4.65 2.26 -7.06
CA LEU A 41 -4.10 1.32 -8.04
C LEU A 41 -5.08 0.17 -8.35
N ASP A 42 -5.77 -0.36 -7.34
CA ASP A 42 -6.76 -1.42 -7.52
C ASP A 42 -7.97 -0.96 -8.34
N GLU A 43 -8.44 0.27 -8.12
CA GLU A 43 -9.51 0.88 -8.93
C GLU A 43 -9.08 1.03 -10.40
N ALA A 44 -7.85 1.48 -10.63
CA ALA A 44 -7.30 1.56 -11.97
C ALA A 44 -7.22 0.19 -12.65
N ALA A 45 -6.84 -0.85 -11.92
CA ALA A 45 -6.82 -2.23 -12.43
C ALA A 45 -8.24 -2.74 -12.75
N ALA A 46 -9.23 -2.47 -11.90
CA ALA A 46 -10.63 -2.83 -12.15
C ALA A 46 -11.16 -2.21 -13.45
N MET A 47 -10.84 -0.92 -13.69
CA MET A 47 -11.14 -0.22 -14.93
C MET A 47 -10.51 -0.85 -16.19
N LEU A 48 -9.37 -1.53 -16.07
CA LEU A 48 -8.73 -2.26 -17.17
C LEU A 48 -9.38 -3.63 -17.40
N GLU A 49 -9.76 -4.33 -16.32
CA GLU A 49 -10.48 -5.61 -16.41
C GLU A 49 -11.87 -5.44 -17.03
N GLU A 50 -12.58 -4.36 -16.70
CA GLU A 50 -13.85 -4.00 -17.36
C GLU A 50 -13.67 -3.79 -18.88
N ARG A 51 -12.52 -3.25 -19.27
CA ARG A 51 -12.12 -3.05 -20.68
C ARG A 51 -11.37 -4.25 -21.24
N LYS A 52 -11.59 -5.46 -20.68
CA LYS A 52 -10.89 -6.72 -20.92
C LYS A 52 -10.17 -6.73 -22.25
N LEU A 53 -8.88 -6.39 -22.20
CA LEU A 53 -8.04 -6.26 -23.37
C LEU A 53 -8.01 -7.64 -24.05
N PRO A 54 -8.23 -7.74 -25.38
CA PRO A 54 -8.27 -9.04 -26.04
C PRO A 54 -6.93 -9.75 -25.80
N ALA A 55 -6.94 -11.09 -25.67
CA ALA A 55 -5.78 -11.86 -25.23
C ALA A 55 -4.52 -11.67 -26.10
N ASN A 56 -4.67 -11.18 -27.32
CA ASN A 56 -3.58 -10.83 -28.24
C ASN A 56 -3.07 -9.38 -28.12
N ALA A 57 -3.63 -8.56 -27.22
CA ALA A 57 -3.20 -7.19 -27.00
C ALA A 57 -1.95 -7.08 -26.12
N ILE A 58 -1.71 -8.07 -25.25
CA ILE A 58 -0.38 -8.33 -24.72
C ILE A 58 0.39 -9.01 -25.86
N GLY A 59 0.89 -8.22 -26.80
CA GLY A 59 1.77 -8.74 -27.84
C GLY A 59 2.90 -9.50 -27.16
N SER A 60 3.28 -10.66 -27.69
CA SER A 60 4.55 -11.28 -27.33
C SER A 60 5.60 -10.25 -27.71
N ALA A 61 6.06 -9.48 -26.72
CA ALA A 61 7.19 -8.60 -26.92
C ALA A 61 8.26 -9.49 -27.56
N PRO A 62 8.80 -9.13 -28.74
CA PRO A 62 10.11 -9.65 -29.10
C PRO A 62 11.00 -9.47 -27.88
N ALA A 63 12.00 -10.33 -27.70
CA ALA A 63 13.07 -10.06 -26.75
C ALA A 63 13.82 -8.80 -27.21
N GLU A 64 13.17 -7.64 -27.13
CA GLU A 64 13.75 -6.34 -27.28
C GLU A 64 14.50 -6.15 -25.98
N THR A 65 15.82 -6.16 -26.15
CA THR A 65 16.85 -5.81 -25.20
C THR A 65 16.28 -4.96 -24.08
N ARG A 66 16.35 -5.45 -22.84
CA ARG A 66 16.11 -4.62 -21.66
C ARG A 66 17.01 -3.39 -21.82
N GLU A 67 16.41 -2.23 -22.11
CA GLU A 67 17.04 -0.90 -22.27
C GLU A 67 17.81 -0.44 -21.00
N GLY A 68 18.00 -1.32 -20.01
CA GLY A 68 18.77 -1.09 -18.79
C GLY A 68 19.83 -2.14 -18.51
N ASP A 69 20.14 -3.06 -19.44
CA ASP A 69 21.28 -3.96 -19.30
C ASP A 69 22.55 -3.25 -19.81
N PRO A 70 23.48 -2.81 -18.95
CA PRO A 70 24.76 -2.31 -19.43
C PRO A 70 25.49 -3.46 -20.15
N PRO A 71 26.16 -3.20 -21.29
CA PRO A 71 26.85 -4.25 -22.01
C PRO A 71 27.84 -4.98 -21.08
N PRO A 72 28.00 -6.30 -21.23
CA PRO A 72 28.93 -7.05 -20.38
C PRO A 72 30.32 -6.43 -20.54
N ALA A 73 30.92 -6.01 -19.43
CA ALA A 73 32.29 -5.56 -19.41
C ALA A 73 33.18 -6.72 -19.90
N GLU A 74 33.64 -6.61 -21.14
CA GLU A 74 34.65 -7.50 -21.72
C GLU A 74 35.92 -7.37 -20.85
N GLN A 75 36.28 -8.48 -20.19
CA GLN A 75 37.51 -8.60 -19.41
C GLN A 75 38.69 -8.97 -20.30
#